data_AF-A0A9D4XVJ3-F1
#
_entry.id   AF-A0A9D4XVJ3-F1
#
_cell.length_a   1.000
_cell.length_b   1.000
_cell.length_c   1.000
_cell.angle_alpha   90.00
_cell.angle_beta   90.00
_cell.angle_gamma   90.00
#
_symmetry.space_group_name_H-M   'P 1'
#
loop_
_entity.id
_entity.type
_entity.pdbx_description
1 polymer ?
#
loop_
_entity_poly.entity_id
_entity_poly.type
_entity_poly.pdbx_seq_one_letter_code
_entity_poly.pdbx_strand_id
1 'polypeptide(L)'
;MADALTDSHIDNSNTAAVQATNDDASASKLSCVKKGYMKDDYIHLFVRRPVRRSPIINRGYFSRWAALRKLLYQFLDVEKKTDENGPTKMQILSLGAGFDTTYFQLKDEGKAPHLYVEVDFKEVTSKKAALIETCSQLKNKLGETASISREKGEVVSAHYKLVPADLRDVKQLNDIITITEMDPRMCSDLLGPRFKS
;
A
#
# COMPACT_ATOMS: atom_id res chain seq x y z
N MET A 1 36.23 -3.78 -33.12
CA MET A 1 37.17 -3.50 -32.00
C MET A 1 36.94 -2.06 -31.57
N ALA A 2 36.86 -1.83 -30.26
CA ALA A 2 36.46 -0.59 -29.54
C ALA A 2 34.93 -0.34 -29.60
N ASP A 3 34.11 -0.91 -28.70
CA ASP A 3 33.98 -0.71 -27.23
C ASP A 3 33.12 0.52 -26.89
N ALA A 4 31.90 0.25 -26.41
CA ALA A 4 30.95 1.23 -25.90
C ALA A 4 30.22 0.62 -24.69
N LEU A 5 31.01 0.29 -23.66
CA LEU A 5 30.55 0.09 -22.30
C LEU A 5 30.36 1.46 -21.64
N THR A 6 29.16 2.05 -21.71
CA THR A 6 28.69 3.05 -20.73
C THR A 6 27.20 3.24 -20.84
N ASP A 7 26.40 2.48 -20.07
CA ASP A 7 25.19 3.04 -19.45
C ASP A 7 24.72 2.20 -18.24
N SER A 8 25.48 2.22 -17.14
CA SER A 8 25.08 1.59 -15.87
C SER A 8 25.19 2.54 -14.67
N HIS A 9 25.08 3.84 -14.91
CA HIS A 9 25.27 4.87 -13.88
C HIS A 9 24.01 5.67 -13.49
N ILE A 10 22.84 5.31 -14.01
CA ILE A 10 21.54 5.89 -13.60
C ILE A 10 20.87 4.92 -12.61
N ASP A 11 20.31 5.45 -11.51
CA ASP A 11 19.37 4.82 -10.55
C ASP A 11 19.80 4.18 -9.21
N ASN A 12 21.07 4.16 -8.82
CA ASN A 12 21.41 3.74 -7.43
C ASN A 12 21.05 4.79 -6.36
N SER A 13 21.16 6.09 -6.67
CA SER A 13 20.89 7.18 -5.71
C SER A 13 19.39 7.40 -5.46
N ASN A 14 18.57 7.34 -6.51
CA ASN A 14 17.11 7.47 -6.42
C ASN A 14 16.51 6.31 -5.63
N THR A 15 16.96 5.08 -5.90
CA THR A 15 16.52 3.89 -5.18
C THR A 15 16.81 4.00 -3.68
N ALA A 16 18.02 4.43 -3.31
CA ALA A 16 18.38 4.64 -1.91
C ALA A 16 17.50 5.71 -1.24
N ALA A 17 17.19 6.80 -1.94
CA ALA A 17 16.34 7.87 -1.44
C ALA A 17 14.87 7.42 -1.23
N VAL A 18 14.32 6.65 -2.17
CA VAL A 18 12.97 6.05 -2.06
C VAL A 18 12.90 5.14 -0.83
N GLN A 19 13.88 4.24 -0.67
CA GLN A 19 13.94 3.33 0.47
C GLN A 19 14.09 4.08 1.79
N ALA A 20 14.95 5.09 1.85
CA ALA A 20 15.16 5.90 3.05
C ALA A 20 13.88 6.63 3.48
N THR A 21 13.12 7.18 2.51
CA THR A 21 11.85 7.86 2.77
C THR A 21 10.80 6.90 3.31
N ASN A 22 10.69 5.70 2.72
CA ASN A 22 9.78 4.66 3.20
C ASN A 22 10.13 4.19 4.61
N ASP A 23 11.42 3.96 4.90
CA ASP A 23 11.88 3.53 6.22
C ASP A 23 11.65 4.61 7.28
N ASP A 24 11.91 5.89 6.95
CA ASP A 24 11.66 7.04 7.84
C ASP A 24 10.17 7.18 8.18
N ALA A 25 9.30 7.03 7.18
CA ALA A 25 7.85 7.07 7.34
C ALA A 25 7.35 5.92 8.24
N SER A 26 7.84 4.70 8.01
CA SER A 26 7.49 3.52 8.80
C SER A 26 7.93 3.67 10.27
N ALA A 27 9.14 4.16 10.50
CA ALA A 27 9.64 4.45 11.84
C ALA A 27 8.81 5.55 12.54
N SER A 28 8.36 6.56 11.81
CA SER A 28 7.50 7.63 12.33
C SER A 28 6.09 7.14 12.69
N LYS A 29 5.50 6.25 11.87
CA LYS A 29 4.23 5.55 12.21
C LYS A 29 4.40 4.71 13.48
N LEU A 30 5.48 3.92 13.60
CA LEU A 30 5.74 3.13 14.80
C LEU A 30 5.96 4.00 16.06
N SER A 31 6.61 5.17 15.93
CA SER A 31 6.72 6.14 17.03
C SER A 31 5.35 6.58 17.55
N CYS A 32 4.40 6.85 16.64
CA CYS A 32 3.03 7.22 17.01
C CYS A 32 2.30 6.09 17.74
N VAL A 33 2.41 4.85 17.25
CA VAL A 33 1.82 3.66 17.89
C VAL A 33 2.35 3.49 19.31
N LYS A 34 3.68 3.52 19.48
CA LYS A 34 4.32 3.38 20.80
C LYS A 34 3.95 4.50 21.78
N LYS A 35 3.49 5.64 21.28
CA LYS A 35 3.03 6.78 22.09
C LYS A 35 1.51 6.84 22.25
N GLY A 36 0.77 5.86 21.73
CA GLY A 36 -0.68 5.76 21.87
C GLY A 36 -1.46 6.74 20.99
N TYR A 37 -0.84 7.34 19.97
CA TYR A 37 -1.55 8.23 19.04
C TYR A 37 -2.43 7.44 18.07
N MET A 38 -1.98 6.27 17.63
CA MET A 38 -2.70 5.44 16.67
C MET A 38 -2.61 3.96 17.07
N LYS A 39 -3.61 3.17 16.68
CA LYS A 39 -3.57 1.71 16.81
C LYS A 39 -3.14 1.12 15.47
N ASP A 40 -2.08 0.32 15.50
CA ASP A 40 -1.58 -0.45 14.35
C ASP A 40 -0.75 -1.60 14.89
N ASP A 41 -1.30 -2.80 14.79
CA ASP A 41 -0.69 -4.02 15.34
C ASP A 41 0.35 -4.62 14.37
N TYR A 42 0.57 -4.02 13.19
CA TYR A 42 1.39 -4.60 12.12
C TYR A 42 2.66 -3.80 11.80
N ILE A 43 2.65 -2.48 11.96
CA ILE A 43 3.77 -1.62 11.51
C ILE A 43 5.12 -1.99 12.15
N HIS A 44 5.09 -2.56 13.34
CA HIS A 44 6.30 -3.01 14.03
C HIS A 44 7.05 -4.13 13.28
N LEU A 45 6.37 -4.91 12.44
CA LEU A 45 6.95 -5.97 11.59
C LEU A 45 7.79 -5.39 10.44
N PHE A 46 7.54 -4.13 10.07
CA PHE A 46 8.18 -3.45 8.95
C PHE A 46 9.34 -2.53 9.37
N VAL A 47 9.55 -2.33 10.68
CA VAL A 47 10.56 -1.40 11.19
C VAL A 47 11.67 -2.16 11.91
N ARG A 48 12.86 -2.16 11.31
CA ARG A 48 14.06 -2.79 11.90
C ARG A 48 14.55 -2.08 13.16
N ARG A 49 14.55 -0.75 13.15
CA ARG A 49 15.05 0.09 14.25
C ARG A 49 14.02 1.13 14.62
N PRO A 50 13.31 0.96 15.75
CA PRO A 50 12.36 1.96 16.22
C PRO A 50 13.06 3.28 16.54
N VAL A 51 12.50 4.39 16.07
CA VAL A 51 13.00 5.75 16.33
C VAL A 51 11.94 6.52 17.10
N ARG A 52 12.33 7.28 18.13
CA ARG A 52 11.41 8.21 18.81
C ARG A 52 11.33 9.51 18.02
N ARG A 53 10.12 9.97 17.70
CA ARG A 53 9.89 11.30 17.11
C ARG A 53 9.40 12.31 18.13
N SER A 54 9.60 13.59 17.83
CA SER A 54 9.11 14.69 18.65
C SER A 54 7.57 14.72 18.67
N PRO A 55 6.94 15.31 19.69
CA PRO A 55 5.48 15.40 19.77
C PRO A 55 4.82 16.04 18.55
N ILE A 56 5.44 17.08 17.97
CA ILE A 56 4.91 17.76 16.79
C ILE A 56 4.90 16.86 15.55
N ILE A 57 5.94 16.04 15.35
CA ILE A 57 5.99 15.05 14.27
C ILE A 57 4.93 13.97 14.48
N ASN A 58 4.81 13.43 15.71
CA ASN A 58 3.78 12.43 16.00
C ASN A 58 2.36 12.96 15.76
N ARG A 59 2.09 14.22 16.13
CA ARG A 59 0.80 14.88 15.85
C ARG A 59 0.54 15.00 14.36
N GLY A 60 1.53 15.36 13.55
CA GLY A 60 1.39 15.43 12.10
C GLY A 60 1.02 14.08 11.48
N TYR A 61 1.75 13.02 11.84
CA TYR A 61 1.47 11.66 11.38
C TYR A 61 0.10 11.15 11.85
N PHE A 62 -0.26 11.42 13.10
CA PHE A 62 -1.58 11.09 13.63
C PHE A 62 -2.70 11.79 12.86
N SER A 63 -2.60 13.09 12.61
CA SER A 63 -3.60 13.85 11.86
C SER A 63 -3.79 13.28 10.46
N ARG A 64 -2.70 12.95 9.76
CA ARG A 64 -2.76 12.29 8.43
C ARG A 64 -3.46 10.94 8.51
N TRP A 65 -3.06 10.10 9.46
CA TRP A 65 -3.67 8.77 9.66
C TRP A 65 -5.16 8.88 9.99
N ALA A 66 -5.54 9.74 10.93
CA ALA A 66 -6.93 9.92 11.36
C ALA A 66 -7.83 10.43 10.23
N ALA A 67 -7.34 11.41 9.45
CA ALA A 67 -8.07 11.93 8.29
C ALA A 67 -8.30 10.84 7.24
N LEU A 68 -7.24 10.12 6.85
CA LEU A 68 -7.35 9.05 5.86
C LEU A 68 -8.26 7.92 6.34
N ARG A 69 -8.15 7.51 7.60
CA ARG A 69 -9.03 6.48 8.19
C ARG A 69 -10.49 6.90 8.19
N LYS A 70 -10.79 8.16 8.52
CA LYS A 70 -12.15 8.67 8.48
C LYS A 70 -12.73 8.58 7.06
N LEU A 71 -11.97 9.01 6.05
CA LEU A 71 -12.38 8.95 4.65
C LEU A 71 -12.58 7.50 4.18
N LEU A 72 -11.65 6.60 4.53
CA LEU A 72 -11.76 5.18 4.22
C LEU A 72 -13.01 4.55 4.82
N TYR A 73 -13.29 4.81 6.10
CA TYR A 73 -14.50 4.28 6.73
C TYR A 73 -15.78 4.84 6.10
N GLN A 74 -15.83 6.14 5.82
CA GLN A 74 -16.98 6.72 5.14
C GLN A 74 -17.20 6.10 3.78
N PHE A 75 -16.13 5.86 3.02
CA PHE A 75 -16.18 5.18 1.73
C PHE A 75 -16.69 3.74 1.84
N LEU A 76 -16.12 2.96 2.76
CA LEU A 76 -16.48 1.54 2.97
C LEU A 76 -17.89 1.37 3.58
N ASP A 77 -18.37 2.32 4.37
CA ASP A 77 -19.73 2.27 4.92
C ASP A 77 -20.82 2.58 3.87
N VAL A 78 -20.48 3.15 2.70
CA VAL A 78 -21.42 3.29 1.56
C VAL A 78 -21.83 1.92 1.00
N GLU A 79 -20.95 0.91 1.08
CA GLU A 79 -21.18 -0.45 0.58
C GLU A 79 -22.40 -1.13 1.21
N LYS A 80 -22.80 -0.69 2.41
CA LYS A 80 -23.97 -1.20 3.13
C LYS A 80 -25.30 -0.63 2.65
N LYS A 81 -25.28 0.37 1.75
CA LYS A 81 -26.48 0.89 1.11
C LYS A 81 -26.74 0.03 -0.13
N THR A 82 -27.63 -0.94 0.02
CA THR A 82 -28.11 -1.81 -1.06
C THR A 82 -28.72 -0.96 -2.17
N ASP A 83 -28.05 -0.89 -3.32
CA ASP A 83 -28.71 -0.57 -4.58
C ASP A 83 -29.49 -1.80 -5.08
N GLU A 84 -30.41 -1.55 -6.00
CA GLU A 84 -31.34 -2.53 -6.58
C GLU A 84 -30.63 -3.72 -7.30
N ASN A 85 -29.31 -3.64 -7.47
CA ASN A 85 -28.45 -4.63 -8.16
C ASN A 85 -27.57 -5.49 -7.23
N GLY A 86 -27.76 -5.41 -5.89
CA GLY A 86 -27.00 -6.18 -4.89
C GLY A 86 -25.92 -5.35 -4.18
N PRO A 87 -25.11 -5.97 -3.29
CA PRO A 87 -24.08 -5.25 -2.54
C PRO A 87 -23.03 -4.67 -3.51
N THR A 88 -22.77 -3.37 -3.41
CA THR A 88 -21.65 -2.73 -4.11
C THR A 88 -20.35 -3.43 -3.71
N LYS A 89 -19.42 -3.61 -4.63
CA LYS A 89 -18.10 -4.20 -4.33
C LYS A 89 -17.05 -3.10 -4.31
N MET A 90 -16.60 -2.70 -3.12
CA MET A 90 -15.64 -1.61 -3.01
C MET A 90 -14.23 -2.06 -3.37
N GLN A 91 -13.51 -1.22 -4.13
CA GLN A 91 -12.11 -1.44 -4.48
C GLN A 91 -11.26 -0.25 -4.03
N ILE A 92 -10.07 -0.51 -3.51
CA ILE A 92 -9.11 0.53 -3.08
C ILE A 92 -7.81 0.32 -3.82
N LEU A 93 -7.28 1.39 -4.42
CA LEU A 93 -5.94 1.45 -5.00
C LEU A 93 -5.08 2.43 -4.21
N SER A 94 -4.05 1.92 -3.53
CA SER A 94 -3.08 2.71 -2.78
C SER A 94 -1.79 2.88 -3.59
N LEU A 95 -1.57 4.10 -4.08
CA LEU A 95 -0.38 4.48 -4.85
C LEU A 95 0.73 4.98 -3.93
N GLY A 96 1.94 4.46 -4.09
CA GLY A 96 3.07 4.75 -3.20
C GLY A 96 2.79 4.20 -1.80
N ALA A 97 2.31 2.96 -1.74
CA ALA A 97 1.82 2.35 -0.50
C ALA A 97 2.93 2.17 0.55
N GLY A 98 4.19 2.04 0.15
CA GLY A 98 5.28 1.75 1.08
C GLY A 98 4.99 0.53 1.95
N PHE A 99 5.39 0.60 3.20
CA PHE A 99 5.00 -0.38 4.24
C PHE A 99 3.70 0.00 4.96
N ASP A 100 2.72 0.54 4.23
CA ASP A 100 1.38 0.72 4.80
C ASP A 100 0.74 -0.62 5.20
N THR A 101 -0.05 -0.59 6.27
CA THR A 101 -0.63 -1.77 6.92
C THR A 101 -2.16 -1.69 6.97
N THR A 102 -2.75 -0.70 6.29
CA THR A 102 -4.19 -0.40 6.36
C THR A 102 -5.03 -1.61 5.95
N TYR A 103 -4.65 -2.36 4.92
CA TYR A 103 -5.37 -3.58 4.53
C TYR A 103 -5.49 -4.56 5.70
N PHE A 104 -4.38 -4.87 6.37
CA PHE A 104 -4.36 -5.83 7.48
C PHE A 104 -5.20 -5.35 8.66
N GLN A 105 -5.14 -4.05 8.97
CA GLN A 105 -5.99 -3.43 9.99
C GLN A 105 -7.48 -3.52 9.63
N LEU A 106 -7.86 -3.17 8.39
CA LEU A 106 -9.24 -3.27 7.92
C LEU A 106 -9.74 -4.72 7.93
N LYS A 107 -8.86 -5.69 7.63
CA LYS A 107 -9.18 -7.13 7.69
C LYS A 107 -9.55 -7.57 9.11
N ASP A 108 -8.78 -7.14 10.11
CA ASP A 108 -9.08 -7.42 11.52
C ASP A 108 -10.35 -6.75 12.03
N GLU A 109 -10.65 -5.57 11.49
CA GLU A 109 -11.85 -4.82 11.83
C GLU A 109 -13.11 -5.34 11.13
N GLY A 110 -12.99 -6.35 10.26
CA GLY A 110 -14.11 -6.85 9.45
C GLY A 110 -14.62 -5.84 8.41
N LYS A 111 -13.75 -4.90 8.00
CA LYS A 111 -14.05 -3.80 7.06
C LYS A 111 -13.15 -3.84 5.81
N ALA A 112 -12.50 -4.95 5.51
CA ALA A 112 -11.69 -5.06 4.30
C ALA A 112 -12.58 -4.91 3.05
N PRO A 113 -12.16 -4.12 2.04
CA PRO A 113 -12.91 -3.99 0.79
C PRO A 113 -12.92 -5.32 0.02
N HIS A 114 -13.73 -5.38 -1.03
CA HIS A 114 -13.71 -6.50 -1.97
C HIS A 114 -12.31 -6.70 -2.59
N LEU A 115 -11.61 -5.63 -2.93
CA LEU A 115 -10.25 -5.68 -3.47
C LEU A 115 -9.41 -4.50 -2.94
N TYR A 116 -8.21 -4.78 -2.45
CA TYR A 116 -7.22 -3.79 -2.05
C TYR A 116 -5.93 -3.97 -2.85
N VAL A 117 -5.58 -2.99 -3.66
CA VAL A 117 -4.39 -2.99 -4.49
C VAL A 117 -3.39 -1.99 -3.95
N GLU A 118 -2.15 -2.42 -3.78
CA GLU A 118 -1.02 -1.57 -3.42
C GLU A 118 -0.01 -1.54 -4.56
N VAL A 119 0.45 -0.33 -4.87
CA VAL A 119 1.45 -0.08 -5.91
C VAL A 119 2.59 0.72 -5.33
N ASP A 120 3.82 0.29 -5.59
CA ASP A 120 5.03 1.02 -5.26
C ASP A 120 6.19 0.60 -6.18
N PHE A 121 7.35 1.23 -6.03
CA PHE A 121 8.57 0.80 -6.71
C PHE A 121 8.95 -0.62 -6.31
N LYS A 122 9.54 -1.36 -7.25
CA LYS A 122 9.88 -2.78 -7.09
C LYS A 122 10.74 -3.03 -5.85
N GLU A 123 11.66 -2.13 -5.54
CA GLU A 123 12.58 -2.29 -4.40
C GLU A 123 11.86 -2.16 -3.06
N VAL A 124 10.72 -1.47 -3.02
CA VAL A 124 9.84 -1.37 -1.85
C VAL A 124 8.92 -2.58 -1.78
N THR A 125 8.27 -2.94 -2.89
CA THR A 125 7.32 -4.07 -2.92
C THR A 125 8.02 -5.41 -2.70
N SER A 126 9.22 -5.64 -3.24
CA SER A 126 10.02 -6.86 -2.97
C SER A 126 10.36 -7.03 -1.49
N LYS A 127 10.68 -5.94 -0.77
CA LYS A 127 10.91 -5.99 0.67
C LYS A 127 9.63 -6.30 1.43
N LYS A 128 8.51 -5.68 1.03
CA LYS A 128 7.19 -5.91 1.65
C LYS A 128 6.73 -7.35 1.43
N ALA A 129 6.84 -7.87 0.21
CA ALA A 129 6.52 -9.26 -0.13
C ALA A 129 7.35 -10.25 0.69
N ALA A 130 8.65 -9.98 0.88
CA ALA A 130 9.51 -10.82 1.72
C ALA A 130 9.09 -10.83 3.19
N LEU A 131 8.68 -9.69 3.74
CA LEU A 131 8.16 -9.61 5.11
C LEU A 131 6.80 -10.31 5.23
N ILE A 132 5.91 -10.15 4.25
CA ILE A 132 4.62 -10.84 4.23
C ILE A 132 4.80 -12.36 4.15
N GLU A 133 5.75 -12.84 3.35
CA GLU A 133 6.04 -14.28 3.24
C GLU A 133 6.53 -14.90 4.55
N THR A 134 7.41 -14.18 5.24
CA THR A 134 8.11 -14.67 6.45
C THR A 134 7.32 -14.46 7.73
N CYS A 135 6.45 -13.46 7.78
CA CYS A 135 5.63 -13.15 8.95
C CYS A 135 4.25 -13.81 8.84
N SER A 136 4.01 -14.88 9.60
CA SER A 136 2.73 -15.60 9.62
C SER A 136 1.54 -14.70 9.93
N GLN A 137 1.70 -13.68 10.79
CA GLN A 137 0.66 -12.70 11.11
C GLN A 137 0.11 -11.98 9.87
N LEU A 138 0.98 -11.70 8.89
CA LEU A 138 0.59 -11.06 7.62
C LEU A 138 0.10 -12.09 6.63
N LYS A 139 0.86 -13.18 6.45
CA LYS A 139 0.53 -14.24 5.49
C LYS A 139 -0.87 -14.82 5.71
N ASN A 140 -1.23 -15.06 6.97
CA ASN A 140 -2.52 -15.65 7.33
C ASN A 140 -3.72 -14.75 6.97
N LYS A 141 -3.50 -13.44 6.71
CA LYS A 141 -4.58 -12.52 6.32
C LYS A 141 -4.91 -12.57 4.84
N LEU A 142 -4.05 -13.15 4.02
CA LEU A 142 -4.21 -13.22 2.56
C LEU A 142 -5.05 -14.42 2.08
N GLY A 143 -5.30 -15.38 2.95
CA GLY A 143 -5.98 -16.64 2.60
C GLY A 143 -5.02 -17.69 2.01
N GLU A 144 -5.51 -18.91 1.87
CA GLU A 144 -4.71 -20.09 1.49
C GLU A 144 -4.22 -20.07 0.04
N THR A 145 -4.95 -19.39 -0.85
CA THR A 145 -4.64 -19.32 -2.28
C THR A 145 -3.69 -18.17 -2.64
N ALA A 146 -3.09 -17.52 -1.65
CA ALA A 146 -2.21 -16.38 -1.88
C ALA A 146 -0.88 -16.84 -2.51
N SER A 147 -0.51 -16.21 -3.63
CA SER A 147 0.79 -16.34 -4.28
C SER A 147 1.68 -15.17 -3.90
N ILE A 148 2.91 -15.44 -3.48
CA ILE A 148 3.89 -14.42 -3.09
C ILE A 148 5.15 -14.62 -3.91
N SER A 149 5.61 -13.59 -4.62
CA SER A 149 6.84 -13.61 -5.40
C SER A 149 7.75 -12.46 -4.97
N ARG A 150 8.82 -12.80 -4.25
CA ARG A 150 9.81 -11.81 -3.80
C ARG A 150 10.63 -11.22 -4.94
N GLU A 151 11.01 -12.03 -5.92
CA GLU A 151 11.79 -11.61 -7.08
C GLU A 151 11.01 -10.65 -7.99
N LYS A 152 9.70 -10.90 -8.15
CA LYS A 152 8.84 -9.98 -8.88
C LYS A 152 8.44 -8.79 -8.02
N GLY A 153 8.38 -8.94 -6.70
CA GLY A 153 7.85 -7.91 -5.80
C GLY A 153 6.33 -7.90 -5.78
N GLU A 154 5.73 -9.07 -5.96
CA GLU A 154 4.30 -9.26 -6.13
C GLU A 154 3.71 -10.09 -5.00
N VAL A 155 2.50 -9.73 -4.57
CA VAL A 155 1.64 -10.57 -3.74
C VAL A 155 0.28 -10.58 -4.41
N VAL A 156 -0.27 -11.76 -4.69
CA VAL A 156 -1.57 -11.90 -5.32
C VAL A 156 -2.43 -12.82 -4.48
N SER A 157 -3.53 -12.29 -3.99
CA SER A 157 -4.59 -13.03 -3.31
C SER A 157 -5.96 -12.59 -3.83
N ALA A 158 -7.03 -13.23 -3.36
CA ALA A 158 -8.39 -12.90 -3.77
C ALA A 158 -8.80 -11.45 -3.45
N HIS A 159 -8.30 -10.89 -2.32
CA HIS A 159 -8.75 -9.58 -1.82
C HIS A 159 -7.62 -8.56 -1.63
N TYR A 160 -6.37 -8.97 -1.83
CA TYR A 160 -5.19 -8.11 -1.69
C TYR A 160 -4.19 -8.41 -2.80
N LYS A 161 -3.78 -7.36 -3.51
CA LYS A 161 -2.75 -7.43 -4.56
C LYS A 161 -1.68 -6.37 -4.27
N LEU A 162 -0.41 -6.78 -4.24
CA LEU A 162 0.76 -5.88 -4.21
C LEU A 162 1.47 -6.01 -5.55
N VAL A 163 1.67 -4.89 -6.24
CA VAL A 163 2.21 -4.88 -7.60
C VAL A 163 3.33 -3.83 -7.71
N PRO A 164 4.50 -4.18 -8.27
CA PRO A 164 5.54 -3.21 -8.58
C PRO A 164 5.13 -2.35 -9.78
N ALA A 165 5.24 -1.03 -9.70
CA ALA A 165 5.17 -0.16 -10.88
C ALA A 165 5.86 1.19 -10.64
N ASP A 166 6.39 1.78 -11.70
CA ASP A 166 6.83 3.17 -11.68
C ASP A 166 5.64 4.09 -11.94
N LEU A 167 5.19 4.82 -10.91
CA LEU A 167 4.05 5.73 -11.00
C LEU A 167 4.27 6.92 -11.95
N ARG A 168 5.52 7.15 -12.39
CA ARG A 168 5.85 8.17 -13.39
C ARG A 168 5.50 7.70 -14.81
N ASP A 169 5.38 6.39 -15.01
CA ASP A 169 4.97 5.78 -16.27
C ASP A 169 3.46 5.49 -16.27
N VAL A 170 2.69 6.43 -16.84
CA VAL A 170 1.23 6.34 -16.92
C VAL A 170 0.75 5.10 -17.68
N LYS A 171 1.57 4.53 -18.59
CA LYS A 171 1.19 3.31 -19.31
C LYS A 171 1.14 2.11 -18.36
N GLN A 172 2.14 1.97 -17.49
CA GLN A 172 2.17 0.93 -16.47
C GLN A 172 0.96 1.01 -15.53
N LEU A 173 0.45 2.21 -15.23
CA LEU A 173 -0.73 2.36 -14.38
C LEU A 173 -2.01 1.81 -15.04
N ASN A 174 -2.18 1.95 -16.36
CA ASN A 174 -3.29 1.33 -17.07
C ASN A 174 -3.18 -0.19 -17.10
N ASP A 175 -1.95 -0.70 -17.21
CA ASP A 175 -1.69 -2.13 -17.16
C ASP A 175 -2.02 -2.70 -15.78
N ILE A 176 -1.78 -1.95 -14.70
CA ILE A 176 -2.15 -2.35 -13.33
C ILE A 176 -3.65 -2.59 -13.22
N ILE A 177 -4.51 -1.71 -13.75
CA ILE A 177 -5.98 -1.90 -13.68
C ILE A 177 -6.36 -3.24 -14.32
N THR A 178 -5.74 -3.57 -15.46
CA THR A 178 -5.98 -4.81 -16.19
C THR A 178 -5.45 -6.04 -15.43
N ILE A 179 -4.20 -5.99 -14.96
CA ILE A 179 -3.52 -7.09 -14.25
C ILE A 179 -4.17 -7.38 -12.90
N THR A 180 -4.64 -6.33 -12.23
CA THR A 180 -5.26 -6.45 -10.91
C THR A 180 -6.75 -6.77 -10.98
N GLU A 181 -7.31 -6.93 -12.17
CA GLU A 181 -8.73 -7.20 -12.40
C GLU A 181 -9.62 -6.17 -11.66
N MET A 182 -9.13 -4.94 -11.54
CA MET A 182 -9.91 -3.85 -10.99
C MET A 182 -11.02 -3.49 -11.99
N ASP A 183 -12.25 -3.30 -11.50
CA ASP A 183 -13.34 -2.86 -12.36
C ASP A 183 -13.33 -1.33 -12.39
N PRO A 184 -12.93 -0.68 -13.50
CA PRO A 184 -12.86 0.77 -13.59
C PRO A 184 -14.23 1.45 -13.42
N ARG A 185 -15.35 0.71 -13.59
CA ARG A 185 -16.71 1.22 -13.38
C ARG A 185 -17.12 1.25 -11.92
N MET A 186 -16.44 0.46 -11.09
CA MET A 186 -16.67 0.37 -9.64
C MET A 186 -15.66 1.21 -8.84
N CYS A 187 -14.65 1.77 -9.52
CA CYS A 187 -13.67 2.67 -8.94
C CYS A 187 -14.28 4.08 -8.79
N SER A 188 -14.54 4.51 -7.55
CA SER A 188 -14.70 5.93 -7.26
C SER A 188 -13.33 6.51 -6.87
N ASP A 189 -12.75 7.28 -7.78
CA ASP A 189 -11.47 7.98 -7.62
C ASP A 189 -11.41 8.74 -6.28
N LEU A 190 -10.64 8.24 -5.30
CA LEU A 190 -10.51 8.94 -4.01
C LEU A 190 -9.43 10.04 -4.04
N LEU A 191 -8.62 10.17 -5.11
CA LEU A 191 -7.46 11.08 -5.17
C LEU A 191 -7.16 11.67 -6.56
N GLY A 192 -8.13 12.32 -7.21
CA GLY A 192 -7.86 13.15 -8.40
C GLY A 192 -9.07 13.96 -8.88
N PRO A 193 -8.90 15.22 -9.34
CA PRO A 193 -10.00 16.00 -9.88
C PRO A 193 -10.49 15.40 -11.20
N ARG A 194 -11.76 15.00 -11.27
CA ARG A 194 -12.43 14.69 -12.53
C ARG A 194 -12.63 15.99 -13.32
N PHE A 195 -11.80 16.21 -14.33
CA PHE A 195 -12.20 17.08 -15.44
C PHE A 195 -13.18 16.30 -16.31
N LYS A 196 -14.43 16.76 -16.34
CA LYS A 196 -15.37 16.38 -17.40
C LYS A 196 -15.08 17.26 -18.61
N SER A 197 -14.79 16.65 -19.75
CA SER A 197 -14.97 17.26 -21.07
C SER A 197 -16.43 17.18 -21.48
#